data_AF-A0A428GVY2-F1
#
_entry.id   AF-A0A428GVY2-F1
#
_cell.length_a   1.000
_cell.length_b   1.000
_cell.length_c   1.000
_cell.angle_alpha   90.00
_cell.angle_beta   90.00
_cell.angle_gamma   90.00
#
_symmetry.space_group_name_H-M   'P 1'
#
loop_
_entity.id
_entity.type
_entity.pdbx_description
1 polymer ?
#
loop_
_entity_poly.entity_id
_entity_poly.type
_entity_poly.pdbx_seq_one_letter_code
_entity_poly.pdbx_strand_id
1 'polypeptide(L)'
;MVEIIDNDLYAQNARNCQLSGDQKKQEADNVGSKIERLEAAKKILDEQLVLLNGKIDGAENLFNGSAGDMSPAGNWKGDLKKECKFHFERGITNLTDMENNYQDTLKNINGELVKLKASQLDLLGAAQSFWDQAQSWWNSIQ
;
A
#
# COMPACT_ATOMS: atom_id res chain seq x y z
N MET A 1 -41.72 32.10 35.00
CA MET A 1 -40.37 32.62 34.77
C MET A 1 -39.65 31.54 33.98
N VAL A 2 -39.69 31.65 32.66
CA VAL A 2 -39.08 30.64 31.77
C VAL A 2 -37.59 30.94 31.82
N GLU A 3 -36.79 30.00 32.33
CA GLU A 3 -35.34 30.07 32.24
C GLU A 3 -34.99 30.28 30.77
N ILE A 4 -34.34 31.40 30.46
CA ILE A 4 -33.70 31.60 29.16
C ILE A 4 -32.54 30.61 29.18
N ILE A 5 -32.81 29.37 28.76
CA ILE A 5 -31.77 28.37 28.64
C ILE A 5 -30.80 28.90 27.59
N ASP A 6 -29.53 28.96 27.98
CA ASP A 6 -28.38 29.60 27.35
C ASP A 6 -28.24 29.31 25.84
N ASN A 7 -29.05 30.00 25.03
CA ASN A 7 -29.19 29.75 23.59
C ASN A 7 -27.85 29.97 22.85
N ASP A 8 -27.01 30.85 23.37
CA ASP A 8 -25.66 31.10 22.90
C ASP A 8 -24.69 29.95 23.21
N LEU A 9 -24.83 29.30 24.36
CA LEU A 9 -24.04 28.12 24.72
C LEU A 9 -24.39 26.93 23.84
N TYR A 10 -25.69 26.72 23.55
CA TYR A 10 -26.12 25.68 22.61
C TYR A 10 -25.64 25.95 21.19
N ALA A 11 -25.74 27.19 20.72
CA ALA A 11 -25.25 27.57 19.41
C ALA A 11 -23.72 27.47 19.29
N GLN A 12 -22.96 27.71 20.37
CA GLN A 12 -21.51 27.47 20.41
C GLN A 12 -21.19 25.97 20.38
N ASN A 13 -21.88 25.15 21.17
CA ASN A 13 -21.65 23.70 21.19
C ASN A 13 -21.96 23.04 19.85
N ALA A 14 -23.06 23.45 19.19
CA ALA A 14 -23.39 22.98 17.85
C ALA A 14 -22.32 23.35 16.81
N ARG A 15 -21.81 24.61 16.85
CA ARG A 15 -20.71 25.06 15.98
C ARG A 15 -19.41 24.30 16.23
N ASN A 16 -19.06 24.04 17.49
CA ASN A 16 -17.86 23.28 17.84
C ASN A 16 -17.96 21.82 17.38
N CYS A 17 -19.14 21.19 17.53
CA CYS A 17 -19.37 19.84 17.02
C CYS A 17 -19.27 19.79 15.49
N GLN A 18 -19.82 20.79 14.79
CA GLN A 18 -19.74 20.87 13.34
C GLN A 18 -18.29 21.03 12.84
N LEU A 19 -17.53 21.97 13.42
CA LEU A 19 -16.11 22.17 13.06
C LEU A 19 -15.27 20.93 13.33
N SER A 20 -15.48 20.28 14.48
CA SER A 20 -14.78 19.02 14.83
C SER A 20 -15.17 17.88 13.88
N GLY A 21 -16.44 17.78 13.50
CA GLY A 21 -16.93 16.79 12.55
C GLY A 21 -16.34 17.00 11.15
N ASP A 22 -16.31 18.25 10.67
CA ASP A 22 -15.74 18.60 9.37
C ASP A 22 -14.23 18.28 9.30
N GLN A 23 -13.50 18.57 10.39
CA GLN A 23 -12.09 18.18 10.51
C GLN A 23 -11.90 16.66 10.44
N LYS A 24 -12.70 15.90 11.21
CA LYS A 24 -12.63 14.43 11.22
C LYS A 24 -13.01 13.81 9.88
N LYS A 25 -13.97 14.41 9.17
CA LYS A 25 -14.35 14.00 7.82
C LYS A 25 -13.20 14.23 6.84
N GLN A 26 -12.58 15.40 6.86
CA GLN A 26 -11.42 15.69 6.01
C GLN A 26 -10.24 14.75 6.30
N GLU A 27 -9.99 14.43 7.57
CA GLU A 27 -9.01 13.41 7.98
C GLU A 27 -9.36 12.03 7.40
N ALA A 28 -10.61 11.61 7.47
CA ALA A 28 -11.08 10.32 6.94
C ALA A 28 -10.95 10.25 5.41
N ASP A 29 -11.33 11.31 4.70
CA ASP A 29 -11.21 11.41 3.23
C ASP A 29 -9.73 11.32 2.80
N ASN A 30 -8.82 11.98 3.54
CA ASN A 30 -7.38 11.93 3.28
C ASN A 30 -6.79 10.54 3.53
N VAL A 31 -7.23 9.85 4.59
CA VAL A 31 -6.82 8.46 4.88
C VAL A 31 -7.34 7.52 3.80
N GLY A 32 -8.59 7.66 3.38
CA GLY A 32 -9.19 6.89 2.29
C GLY A 32 -8.42 7.02 0.97
N SER A 33 -8.14 8.24 0.53
CA SER A 33 -7.37 8.47 -0.71
C SER A 33 -5.95 7.90 -0.64
N LYS A 34 -5.30 7.93 0.53
CA LYS A 34 -3.98 7.29 0.73
C LYS A 34 -4.06 5.77 0.63
N ILE A 35 -5.10 5.14 1.19
CA ILE A 35 -5.33 3.70 1.08
C ILE A 35 -5.47 3.30 -0.39
N GLU A 36 -6.32 4.00 -1.16
CA GLU A 36 -6.54 3.71 -2.58
C GLU A 36 -5.24 3.76 -3.41
N ARG A 37 -4.40 4.78 -3.17
CA ARG A 37 -3.10 4.92 -3.85
C ARG A 37 -2.13 3.79 -3.50
N LEU A 38 -2.07 3.40 -2.22
CA LEU A 38 -1.22 2.31 -1.75
C LEU A 38 -1.70 0.95 -2.29
N GLU A 39 -3.01 0.72 -2.38
CA GLU A 39 -3.57 -0.50 -2.99
C GLU A 39 -3.27 -0.58 -4.49
N ALA A 40 -3.36 0.55 -5.21
CA ALA A 40 -2.95 0.61 -6.62
C ALA A 40 -1.44 0.34 -6.81
N ALA A 41 -0.59 0.95 -5.98
CA ALA A 41 0.85 0.73 -6.00
C ALA A 41 1.23 -0.72 -5.67
N LYS A 42 0.56 -1.31 -4.68
CA LYS A 42 0.71 -2.72 -4.32
C LYS A 42 0.42 -3.63 -5.51
N LYS A 43 -0.71 -3.43 -6.19
CA LYS A 43 -1.10 -4.22 -7.35
C LYS A 43 -0.04 -4.18 -8.46
N ILE A 44 0.47 -2.99 -8.77
CA ILE A 44 1.52 -2.82 -9.78
C ILE A 44 2.78 -3.59 -9.38
N LEU A 45 3.21 -3.49 -8.11
CA LEU A 45 4.39 -4.20 -7.61
C LEU A 45 4.21 -5.72 -7.63
N ASP A 46 3.04 -6.23 -7.25
CA ASP A 46 2.71 -7.66 -7.35
C ASP A 46 2.81 -8.16 -8.81
N GLU A 47 2.29 -7.39 -9.79
CA GLU A 47 2.41 -7.70 -11.22
C GLU A 47 3.86 -7.66 -11.71
N GLN A 48 4.66 -6.67 -11.27
CA GLN A 48 6.08 -6.58 -11.64
C GLN A 48 6.90 -7.73 -11.05
N LEU A 49 6.60 -8.20 -9.84
CA LEU A 49 7.25 -9.37 -9.24
C LEU A 49 7.02 -10.64 -10.06
N VAL A 50 5.78 -10.89 -10.50
CA VAL A 50 5.48 -12.06 -11.35
C VAL A 50 6.27 -12.00 -12.65
N LEU A 51 6.34 -10.83 -13.29
CA LEU A 51 7.13 -10.65 -14.52
C LEU A 51 8.63 -10.82 -14.30
N LEU A 52 9.15 -10.31 -13.18
CA LEU A 52 10.55 -10.43 -12.82
C LEU A 52 10.94 -11.88 -12.56
N ASN A 53 10.14 -12.61 -11.78
CA ASN A 53 10.39 -14.02 -11.47
C ASN A 53 10.33 -14.87 -12.74
N GLY A 54 9.39 -14.60 -13.65
CA GLY A 54 9.37 -15.25 -14.96
C GLY A 54 10.62 -14.99 -15.81
N LYS A 55 11.26 -13.82 -15.69
CA LYS A 55 12.53 -13.51 -16.37
C LYS A 55 13.71 -14.23 -15.72
N ILE A 56 13.75 -14.31 -14.39
CA ILE A 56 14.77 -15.06 -13.65
C ILE A 56 14.68 -16.53 -14.05
N ASP A 57 13.50 -17.15 -13.93
CA ASP A 57 13.27 -18.55 -14.29
C ASP A 57 13.61 -18.82 -15.76
N GLY A 58 13.21 -17.93 -16.67
CA GLY A 58 13.50 -18.07 -18.10
C GLY A 58 15.00 -17.99 -18.41
N ALA A 59 15.71 -17.08 -17.74
CA ALA A 59 17.15 -16.93 -17.87
C ALA A 59 17.88 -18.19 -17.33
N GLU A 60 17.51 -18.66 -16.14
CA GLU A 60 18.08 -19.88 -15.53
C GLU A 60 17.85 -21.12 -16.38
N ASN A 61 16.64 -21.30 -16.92
CA ASN A 61 16.32 -22.43 -17.80
C ASN A 61 17.10 -22.38 -19.12
N LEU A 62 17.31 -21.20 -19.70
CA LEU A 62 18.08 -21.04 -20.94
C LEU A 62 19.56 -21.35 -20.74
N PHE A 63 20.14 -20.90 -19.62
CA PHE A 63 21.56 -21.06 -19.35
C PHE A 63 21.93 -22.45 -18.81
N ASN A 64 21.07 -23.04 -17.98
CA ASN A 64 21.25 -24.39 -17.42
C ASN A 64 20.67 -25.50 -18.32
N GLY A 65 19.94 -25.14 -19.37
CA GLY A 65 19.39 -26.07 -20.35
C GLY A 65 20.41 -26.55 -21.39
N SER A 66 20.05 -27.60 -22.13
CA SER A 66 20.88 -28.21 -23.20
C SER A 66 21.20 -27.27 -24.37
N ALA A 67 20.60 -26.08 -24.42
CA ALA A 67 20.86 -25.03 -25.41
C ALA A 67 22.21 -24.31 -25.19
N GLY A 68 22.79 -24.37 -23.98
CA GLY A 68 24.11 -23.80 -23.66
C GLY A 68 25.30 -24.49 -24.34
N ASP A 69 25.06 -25.54 -25.13
CA ASP A 69 26.06 -26.31 -25.88
C ASP A 69 25.99 -26.10 -27.41
N MET A 70 25.09 -25.26 -27.93
CA MET A 70 24.94 -25.15 -29.39
C MET A 70 25.99 -24.27 -30.04
N SER A 71 27.05 -24.87 -30.59
CA SER A 71 27.51 -24.51 -31.93
C SER A 71 27.48 -25.76 -32.81
N PRO A 72 27.18 -25.65 -34.12
CA PRO A 72 27.25 -26.77 -35.06
C PRO A 72 28.64 -27.43 -35.15
N ALA A 73 29.66 -26.76 -34.60
CA ALA A 73 31.06 -27.19 -34.60
C ALA A 73 31.59 -27.59 -33.21
N GLY A 74 30.73 -27.71 -32.19
CA GLY A 74 31.08 -28.30 -30.89
C GLY A 74 32.14 -27.56 -30.06
N ASN A 75 32.55 -26.35 -30.42
CA ASN A 75 33.59 -25.60 -29.71
C ASN A 75 33.16 -24.15 -29.47
N TRP A 76 32.45 -23.91 -28.37
CA TRP A 76 32.56 -22.63 -27.69
C TRP A 76 33.95 -22.62 -27.05
N LYS A 77 34.89 -21.79 -27.54
CA LYS A 77 36.19 -21.58 -26.87
C LYS A 77 35.89 -21.30 -25.39
N GLY A 78 36.44 -22.10 -24.48
CA GLY A 78 36.06 -22.11 -23.06
C GLY A 78 36.06 -20.74 -22.36
N ASP A 79 36.80 -19.77 -22.89
CA ASP A 79 36.80 -18.38 -22.42
C ASP A 79 35.49 -17.64 -22.71
N LEU A 80 34.85 -17.86 -23.88
CA LEU A 80 33.55 -17.27 -24.20
C LEU A 80 32.45 -17.86 -23.32
N LYS A 81 32.49 -19.18 -23.04
CA LYS A 81 31.55 -19.83 -22.11
C LYS A 81 31.71 -19.31 -20.68
N LYS A 82 32.95 -19.10 -20.22
CA LYS A 82 33.26 -18.50 -18.91
C LYS A 82 32.79 -17.04 -18.82
N GLU A 83 33.04 -16.24 -19.84
CA GLU A 83 32.62 -14.83 -19.88
C GLU A 83 31.09 -14.72 -19.88
N CYS A 84 30.40 -15.52 -20.70
CA CYS A 84 28.94 -15.59 -20.69
C CYS A 84 28.39 -16.05 -19.33
N LYS A 85 29.03 -17.03 -18.68
CA LYS A 85 28.66 -17.47 -17.32
C LYS A 85 28.80 -16.36 -16.29
N PHE A 86 29.91 -15.63 -16.32
CA PHE A 86 30.16 -14.53 -15.39
C PHE A 86 29.10 -13.42 -15.51
N HIS A 87 28.78 -12.98 -16.73
CA HIS A 87 27.74 -11.96 -16.96
C HIS A 87 26.35 -12.48 -16.64
N PHE A 88 26.09 -13.77 -16.89
CA PHE A 88 24.83 -14.43 -16.56
C PHE A 88 24.59 -14.50 -15.04
N GLU A 89 25.54 -15.03 -14.29
CA GLU A 89 25.46 -15.13 -12.82
C GLU A 89 25.31 -13.74 -12.20
N ARG A 90 26.05 -12.74 -12.69
CA ARG A 90 25.91 -11.35 -12.26
C ARG A 90 24.53 -10.77 -12.60
N GLY A 91 23.99 -11.10 -13.76
CA GLY A 91 22.65 -10.72 -14.17
C GLY A 91 21.58 -11.28 -13.24
N ILE A 92 21.67 -12.57 -12.90
CA ILE A 92 20.77 -13.23 -11.94
C ILE A 92 20.87 -12.56 -10.56
N THR A 93 22.08 -12.33 -10.04
CA THR A 93 22.24 -11.64 -8.75
C THR A 93 21.53 -10.28 -8.73
N ASN A 94 21.71 -9.46 -9.78
CA ASN A 94 21.04 -8.16 -9.87
C ASN A 94 19.51 -8.27 -9.93
N LEU A 95 18.98 -9.28 -10.61
CA LEU A 95 17.53 -9.52 -10.71
C LEU A 95 16.96 -10.02 -9.37
N THR A 96 17.67 -10.90 -8.66
CA THR A 96 17.31 -11.35 -7.31
C THR A 96 17.36 -10.20 -6.30
N ASP A 97 18.36 -9.31 -6.37
CA ASP A 97 18.40 -8.11 -5.53
C ASP A 97 17.21 -7.18 -5.80
N MET A 98 16.78 -7.07 -7.06
CA MET A 98 15.57 -6.31 -7.42
C MET A 98 14.31 -6.98 -6.89
N GLU A 99 14.21 -8.31 -6.93
CA GLU A 99 13.11 -9.07 -6.34
C GLU A 99 13.00 -8.81 -4.82
N ASN A 100 14.12 -8.93 -4.11
CA ASN A 100 14.19 -8.66 -2.66
C ASN A 100 13.72 -7.24 -2.33
N ASN A 101 14.15 -6.24 -3.10
CA ASN A 101 13.72 -4.86 -2.91
C ASN A 101 12.20 -4.69 -3.14
N TYR A 102 11.62 -5.36 -4.13
CA TYR A 102 10.18 -5.32 -4.39
C TYR A 102 9.39 -6.01 -3.26
N GLN A 103 9.87 -7.14 -2.77
CA GLN A 103 9.26 -7.85 -1.64
C GLN A 103 9.28 -7.00 -0.35
N ASP A 104 10.41 -6.36 -0.04
CA ASP A 104 10.53 -5.44 1.10
C ASP A 104 9.61 -4.22 0.97
N THR A 105 9.52 -3.66 -0.24
CA THR A 105 8.61 -2.53 -0.52
C THR A 105 7.15 -2.95 -0.31
N LEU A 106 6.74 -4.13 -0.77
CA LEU A 106 5.39 -4.67 -0.54
C LEU A 106 5.11 -4.91 0.94
N LYS A 107 6.09 -5.42 1.69
CA LYS A 107 5.96 -5.59 3.15
C LYS A 107 5.71 -4.25 3.84
N ASN A 108 6.43 -3.21 3.45
CA ASN A 108 6.24 -1.86 3.99
C ASN A 108 4.87 -1.29 3.63
N ILE A 109 4.44 -1.40 2.36
CA ILE A 109 3.11 -0.98 1.92
C ILE A 109 2.02 -1.70 2.70
N ASN A 110 2.13 -3.02 2.88
CA ASN A 110 1.17 -3.79 3.67
C ASN A 110 1.13 -3.32 5.13
N GLY A 111 2.30 -3.02 5.73
CA GLY A 111 2.38 -2.47 7.09
C GLY A 111 1.71 -1.10 7.21
N GLU A 112 1.89 -0.21 6.23
CA GLU A 112 1.22 1.10 6.20
C GLU A 112 -0.28 0.98 5.99
N LEU A 113 -0.72 0.09 5.08
CA LEU A 113 -2.15 -0.17 4.85
C LEU A 113 -2.86 -0.65 6.12
N VAL A 114 -2.23 -1.53 6.91
CA VAL A 114 -2.79 -1.98 8.20
C VAL A 114 -2.99 -0.79 9.15
N LYS A 115 -1.97 0.08 9.29
CA LYS A 115 -2.06 1.27 10.14
C LYS A 115 -3.13 2.25 9.68
N LEU A 116 -3.21 2.51 8.38
CA LEU A 116 -4.19 3.43 7.81
C LEU A 116 -5.61 2.89 7.92
N LYS A 117 -5.83 1.58 7.69
CA LYS A 117 -7.14 0.95 7.87
C LYS A 117 -7.60 0.98 9.33
N ALA A 118 -6.68 0.77 10.28
CA ALA A 118 -6.97 0.95 11.70
C ALA A 118 -7.36 2.41 12.01
N SER A 119 -6.58 3.38 11.52
CA SER A 119 -6.89 4.81 11.69
C SER A 119 -8.24 5.19 11.05
N GLN A 120 -8.61 4.59 9.91
CA GLN A 120 -9.90 4.83 9.27
C GLN A 120 -11.06 4.28 10.11
N LEU A 121 -10.89 3.10 10.73
CA LEU A 121 -11.87 2.55 11.68
C LEU A 121 -12.04 3.44 12.91
N ASP A 122 -10.95 3.96 13.46
CA ASP A 122 -11.01 4.89 14.61
C ASP A 122 -11.76 6.18 14.26
N LEU A 123 -11.53 6.72 13.05
CA LEU A 123 -12.25 7.91 12.56
C LEU A 123 -13.75 7.64 12.35
N LEU A 124 -14.11 6.45 11.87
CA LEU A 124 -15.51 6.03 11.78
C LEU A 124 -16.15 5.86 13.17
N GLY A 125 -15.42 5.29 14.14
CA GLY A 125 -15.88 5.20 15.52
C GLY A 125 -16.09 6.57 16.17
N ALA A 126 -15.18 7.52 15.92
CA ALA A 126 -15.32 8.90 16.36
C ALA A 126 -16.55 9.56 15.71
N ALA A 127 -16.77 9.37 14.41
CA ALA A 127 -17.94 9.89 13.70
C ALA A 127 -19.25 9.33 14.27
N GLN A 128 -19.30 8.03 14.60
CA GLN A 128 -20.45 7.41 15.27
C GLN A 128 -20.69 8.03 16.66
N SER A 129 -19.64 8.27 17.44
CA SER A 129 -19.78 8.93 18.75
C SER A 129 -20.33 10.35 18.63
N PHE A 130 -19.91 11.12 17.61
CA PHE A 130 -20.49 12.44 17.34
C PHE A 130 -21.95 12.35 16.90
N TRP A 131 -22.31 11.34 16.11
CA TRP A 131 -23.70 11.07 15.73
C TRP A 131 -24.58 10.76 16.95
N ASP A 132 -24.10 9.89 17.85
CA ASP A 132 -24.81 9.53 19.07
C ASP A 132 -24.98 10.75 20.00
N GLN A 133 -23.96 11.61 20.10
CA GLN A 133 -24.03 12.88 20.84
C GLN A 133 -25.06 13.84 20.21
N ALA A 134 -25.04 14.01 18.89
CA ALA A 134 -26.00 14.86 18.19
C ALA A 134 -27.43 14.35 18.35
N GLN A 135 -27.64 13.03 18.31
CA GLN A 135 -28.94 12.41 18.50
C GLN A 135 -29.43 12.51 19.96
N SER A 136 -28.56 12.33 20.95
CA SER A 136 -28.88 12.55 22.37
C SER A 136 -29.28 14.01 22.62
N TRP A 137 -28.58 14.96 21.99
CA TRP A 137 -28.92 16.37 22.09
C TRP A 137 -30.29 16.67 21.47
N TRP A 138 -30.55 16.15 20.26
CA TRP A 138 -31.85 16.28 19.60
C TRP A 138 -33.01 15.74 20.45
N ASN A 139 -32.83 14.58 21.07
CA ASN A 139 -33.85 13.99 21.95
C ASN A 139 -34.07 14.78 23.25
N SER A 140 -33.10 15.59 23.69
CA SER A 140 -33.19 16.39 24.92
C SER A 140 -33.99 17.69 24.76
N ILE A 141 -34.26 18.11 23.52
CA ILE A 141 -34.99 19.33 23.18
C ILE A 141 -36.40 19.06 22.61
N GLN A 142 -36.78 17.78 22.52
CA GLN A 142 -38.16 17.33 22.24
C GLN A 142 -38.92 17.13 23.54
#